data_AF-A0A446CBX6-F1
#
_entry.id   AF-A0A446CBX6-F1
#
_cell.length_a   1.000
_cell.length_b   1.000
_cell.length_c   1.000
_cell.angle_alpha   90.00
_cell.angle_beta   90.00
_cell.angle_gamma   90.00
#
_symmetry.space_group_name_H-M   'P 1'
#
loop_
_entity.id
_entity.type
_entity.pdbx_description
1 polymer ?
#
loop_
_entity_poly.entity_id
_entity_poly.type
_entity_poly.pdbx_seq_one_letter_code
_entity_poly.pdbx_strand_id
1 'polypeptide(L)' 'MTPADFQSWRQRMGYSQRAAAEALGVSLPTLQAWERGTAFATGKPVVIDKRTALACAAIAAGLGPLGER' A
#
# COMPACT_ATOMS: atom_id res chain seq x y z
N MET A 1 4.70 -2.43 -8.78
CA MET A 1 5.04 -1.17 -8.09
C MET A 1 6.22 -1.45 -7.20
N THR A 2 7.26 -0.62 -7.24
CA THR A 2 8.43 -0.80 -6.37
C THR A 2 8.14 -0.26 -4.96
N PRO A 3 8.92 -0.65 -3.93
CA PRO A 3 8.81 -0.07 -2.58
C PRO A 3 8.93 1.46 -2.59
N ALA A 4 9.82 2.01 -3.43
CA ALA A 4 10.02 3.45 -3.59
C ALA A 4 8.80 4.15 -4.21
N ASP A 5 8.20 3.55 -5.25
CA ASP A 5 6.97 4.08 -5.85
C ASP A 5 5.83 4.10 -4.83
N PHE A 6 5.71 3.04 -4.02
CA PHE A 6 4.68 2.91 -3.00
C PHE A 6 4.84 3.93 -1.87
N GLN A 7 6.06 4.13 -1.39
CA GLN A 7 6.36 5.17 -0.42
C GLN A 7 6.05 6.57 -0.98
N SER A 8 6.39 6.82 -2.25
CA SER A 8 6.10 8.08 -2.93
C SER A 8 4.60 8.32 -3.07
N TRP A 9 3.83 7.27 -3.42
CA TRP A 9 2.37 7.33 -3.43
C TRP A 9 1.82 7.72 -2.05
N ARG A 10 2.26 7.05 -0.98
CA ARG A 10 1.78 7.35 0.38
C ARG A 10 2.06 8.80 0.77
N GLN A 11 3.27 9.29 0.52
CA GLN A 11 3.66 10.66 0.81
C GLN A 11 2.83 11.68 0.03
N ARG A 12 2.60 11.43 -1.26
CA ARG A 12 1.73 12.28 -2.11
C ARG A 12 0.28 12.33 -1.60
N MET A 13 -0.23 11.22 -1.07
CA MET A 13 -1.56 11.17 -0.48
C MET A 13 -1.63 11.82 0.91
N GLY A 14 -0.50 12.22 1.50
CA GLY A 14 -0.45 12.78 2.86
C GLY A 14 -0.76 11.76 3.95
N TYR A 15 -0.67 10.45 3.66
CA TYR A 15 -1.05 9.42 4.62
C TYR A 15 0.09 9.07 5.59
N SER A 16 -0.27 8.89 6.86
CA SER A 16 0.54 8.09 7.78
C SER A 16 0.56 6.63 7.32
N GLN A 17 1.55 5.84 7.74
CA GLN A 17 1.59 4.41 7.43
C GLN A 17 0.30 3.69 7.88
N ARG A 18 -0.24 4.05 9.05
CA ARG A 18 -1.50 3.49 9.54
C ARG A 18 -2.69 3.90 8.67
N ALA A 19 -2.82 5.17 8.32
CA ALA A 19 -3.91 5.65 7.47
C ALA A 19 -3.88 4.98 6.08
N ALA A 20 -2.69 4.79 5.50
CA ALA A 20 -2.54 4.09 4.24
C ALA A 20 -2.91 2.61 4.34
N ALA A 21 -2.65 1.97 5.49
CA ALA A 21 -2.96 0.57 5.72
C ALA A 21 -4.49 0.38 5.80
N GLU A 22 -5.17 1.27 6.54
CA GLU A 22 -6.64 1.32 6.59
C GLU A 22 -7.24 1.58 5.19
N ALA A 23 -6.73 2.58 4.47
CA ALA A 23 -7.23 2.91 3.12
C ALA A 23 -7.09 1.75 2.12
N LEU A 24 -6.08 0.90 2.28
CA LEU A 24 -5.84 -0.28 1.45
C LEU A 24 -6.50 -1.56 2.02
N GLY A 25 -7.09 -1.50 3.21
CA GLY A 25 -7.67 -2.67 3.88
C GLY A 25 -6.65 -3.74 4.27
N VAL A 26 -5.43 -3.34 4.65
CA VAL A 26 -4.35 -4.26 5.06
C VAL A 26 -3.82 -3.95 6.45
N SER A 27 -3.13 -4.92 7.06
CA SER A 27 -2.47 -4.69 8.34
C SER A 27 -1.27 -3.75 8.22
N LEU A 28 -1.01 -2.96 9.27
CA LEU A 28 0.15 -2.06 9.33
C LEU A 28 1.50 -2.78 9.07
N PRO A 29 1.78 -3.99 9.61
CA PRO A 29 3.01 -4.71 9.28
C PRO A 29 3.13 -5.08 7.81
N THR A 30 2.01 -5.40 7.14
CA THR A 30 2.00 -5.68 5.70
C THR A 30 2.43 -4.45 4.92
N LEU A 31 1.84 -3.30 5.24
CA LEU A 31 2.20 -2.03 4.61
C LEU A 31 3.66 -1.65 4.84
N GLN A 32 4.17 -1.81 6.06
CA GLN A 32 5.58 -1.54 6.38
C GLN A 32 6.54 -2.50 5.67
N ALA A 33 6.14 -3.76 5.48
CA ALA A 33 6.92 -4.72 4.71
C ALA A 33 6.99 -4.33 3.22
N TRP A 34 5.91 -3.77 2.66
CA TRP A 34 5.89 -3.21 1.30
C TRP A 34 6.79 -1.99 1.15
N GLU A 35 6.76 -1.04 2.08
CA GLU A 35 7.66 0.14 2.03
C GLU A 35 9.14 -0.25 2.19
N ARG A 36 9.44 -1.24 3.03
CA ARG A 36 10.82 -1.74 3.18
C ARG A 36 11.25 -2.62 2.00
N GLY A 37 10.31 -3.28 1.33
CA GLY A 37 10.58 -4.25 0.28
C GLY A 37 11.04 -5.63 0.80
N THR A 38 10.94 -5.90 2.10
CA THR A 38 11.30 -7.20 2.69
C THR A 38 10.32 -7.61 3.80
N ALA A 39 10.09 -8.91 3.98
CA ALA A 39 9.19 -9.46 4.98
C ALA A 39 9.84 -9.45 6.36
N PHE A 40 9.12 -9.04 7.40
CA PHE A 40 9.67 -8.99 8.77
C PHE A 40 10.10 -10.37 9.30
N ALA A 41 9.31 -11.41 9.03
CA ALA A 41 9.54 -12.73 9.63
C ALA A 41 10.65 -13.53 8.94
N THR A 42 10.87 -13.32 7.64
CA THR A 42 11.76 -14.18 6.84
C THR A 42 12.90 -13.43 6.17
N GLY A 43 12.89 -12.08 6.20
CA GLY A 43 13.85 -11.25 5.48
C GLY A 43 13.75 -11.32 3.95
N LYS A 44 12.84 -12.15 3.41
CA LYS A 44 12.69 -12.34 1.97
C LYS A 44 12.15 -11.06 1.30
N PRO A 45 12.53 -10.79 0.05
CA PRO A 45 11.94 -9.70 -0.73
C PRO A 45 10.42 -9.80 -0.78
N VAL A 46 9.74 -8.67 -0.62
CA VAL A 46 8.29 -8.57 -0.77
C VAL A 46 8.00 -7.81 -2.05
N VAL A 47 7.20 -8.44 -2.91
CA VAL A 47 6.72 -7.83 -4.14
C VAL A 47 5.33 -7.28 -3.88
N ILE A 48 5.11 -6.04 -4.29
CA ILE A 48 3.77 -5.44 -4.30
C ILE A 48 3.07 -5.92 -5.57
N ASP A 49 1.99 -6.69 -5.41
CA ASP A 49 1.29 -7.30 -6.52
C ASP A 49 0.50 -6.27 -7.36
N LYS A 50 0.00 -6.72 -8.51
CA LYS A 50 -0.76 -5.88 -9.43
C LYS A 50 -2.06 -5.37 -8.79
N ARG A 51 -2.70 -6.13 -7.90
CA ARG A 51 -3.98 -5.73 -7.28
C ARG A 51 -3.76 -4.58 -6.32
N THR A 52 -2.75 -4.65 -5.47
CA THR A 52 -2.36 -3.55 -4.57
C THR A 52 -1.92 -2.32 -5.36
N ALA A 53 -1.17 -2.50 -6.45
CA ALA A 53 -0.79 -1.38 -7.32
C ALA A 53 -2.00 -0.68 -7.94
N LEU A 54 -3.00 -1.44 -8.41
CA LEU A 54 -4.24 -0.88 -8.94
C LEU A 54 -5.08 -0.22 -7.85
N ALA A 55 -5.14 -0.78 -6.64
CA ALA A 55 -5.82 -0.16 -5.49
C ALA A 55 -5.21 1.20 -5.13
N CYS A 56 -3.87 1.31 -5.12
CA CYS A 56 -3.19 2.59 -4.90
C CYS A 56 -3.54 3.61 -5.97
N ALA A 57 -3.59 3.20 -7.24
CA ALA A 57 -3.98 4.07 -8.35
C ALA A 57 -5.45 4.52 -8.22
N ALA A 58 -6.35 3.62 -7.85
CA ALA A 58 -7.77 3.92 -7.63
C ALA A 58 -7.93 4.96 -6.51
N ILE A 59 -7.29 4.75 -5.35
CA ILE A 59 -7.33 5.69 -4.22
C ILE A 59 -6.74 7.04 -4.61
N ALA A 60 -5.63 7.06 -5.35
CA ALA A 60 -5.02 8.31 -5.83
C ALA A 60 -5.91 9.07 -6.83
N ALA A 61 -6.79 8.36 -7.55
CA ALA A 61 -7.80 8.93 -8.42
C ALA A 61 -9.11 9.30 -7.68
N GLY A 62 -9.18 9.11 -6.35
CA GLY A 62 -10.38 9.37 -5.56
C GLY A 62 -11.48 8.31 -5.72
N LEU A 63 -11.14 7.11 -6.19
CA LEU A 63 -12.07 6.00 -6.35
C LEU A 63 -12.11 5.13 -5.07
N GLY A 64 -13.32 4.70 -4.70
CA GLY A 64 -13.55 3.78 -3.60
C GLY A 64 -13.91 2.35 -4.07
N PRO A 65 -14.12 1.42 -3.12
CA PRO A 65 -14.56 0.06 -3.42
C PRO A 65 -15.92 0.02 -4.14
N LEU A 66 -16.10 -0.97 -5.01
CA LEU A 66 -17.38 -1.20 -5.66
C LEU A 66 -18.35 -1.86 -4.68
N GLY A 67 -19.57 -1.33 -4.59
CA GLY A 67 -20.65 -1.96 -3.82
C GLY A 67 -20.66 -1.63 -2.33
N GLU A 68 -19.74 -0.80 -1.84
CA GLU A 68 -19.90 -0.16 -0.54
C GLU A 68 -20.96 0.95 -0.68
N ARG A 69 -22.10 0.75 0.00
CA ARG A 69 -23.18 1.73 0.17
C ARG A 69 -23.14 2.28 1.57
#